data_AF-A0A7V3AF22-F1
#
_entry.id   AF-A0A7V3AF22-F1
#
_cell.length_a   1.000
_cell.length_b   1.000
_cell.length_c   1.000
_cell.angle_alpha   90.00
_cell.angle_beta   90.00
_cell.angle_gamma   90.00
#
_symmetry.space_group_name_H-M   'P 1'
#
loop_
_entity.id
_entity.type
_entity.pdbx_description
1 polymer ?
#
loop_
_entity_poly.entity_id
_entity_poly.type
_entity_poly.pdbx_seq_one_letter_code
_entity_poly.pdbx_strand_id
1 'polypeptide(L)'
;MTMRGTWNEALRGLAAGLLLALCATGCLRVQEHLVLQPDGSGSVALDVEVETGAETLAMYRSADRAGPEMSYPPFNAEDLKALFPGDAFALQVKTAESGEKTVFRAEVAFKDVNALLKSPYAKAHSLWIAREGEFFRAKARHGLCGMIDLGEIDEEAGMPPPMVELIKKRDRMRVEFKLTLPAAIGATNGQKQGASATWVYDRSQKPADPKIKGSVLDLLEAECPVSGIACQPRPPVRLALTSFANLKEGGIEAGAKLPDAAEVAKQARFVPYKLQVTRLFDLTGEQQGGQNTAELTGAVLLPRALAPLRWGEPKLTEAADDRGRSLLVGGEEEDDRFARMHRYRHVRSAAIRMGTRKGDEGKPVEEQPVEARQILTLSFKAPEIDAQHLARLKGTVEALYFAGDRVVKLEKAVPRIESSDRGRISFRGGREDKGLEHPVLKEMGLRLFVEMAMRPQKGTTWIMLRGEGAAEVSEIQVFDAQGRPWSSYLNVQSGYRDGNSASWQVLVAGAPEAPLSLALRMSGVGAKAVVPFAVENVPLTDVPAGENRKAAAPAKKAEK
;
A
#
# COMPACT_ATOMS: atom_id res chain seq x y z
N MET A 1 10.41 22.98 -24.38
CA MET A 1 9.03 22.59 -24.03
C MET A 1 9.11 21.61 -22.87
N THR A 2 9.04 22.16 -21.66
CA THR A 2 9.25 21.51 -20.37
C THR A 2 8.11 21.99 -19.47
N MET A 3 7.71 21.18 -18.49
CA MET A 3 6.59 21.37 -17.55
C MET A 3 5.22 20.83 -17.99
N ARG A 4 5.02 19.50 -17.83
CA ARG A 4 3.71 18.93 -17.41
C ARG A 4 3.82 17.73 -16.44
N GLY A 5 5.03 17.35 -16.00
CA GLY A 5 5.23 16.24 -15.04
C GLY A 5 5.12 16.62 -13.56
N THR A 6 5.09 17.92 -13.21
CA THR A 6 5.31 18.41 -11.84
C THR A 6 4.07 18.43 -10.95
N TRP A 7 2.86 18.32 -11.50
CA TRP A 7 1.63 18.45 -10.71
C TRP A 7 1.33 17.22 -9.82
N ASN A 8 1.66 16.02 -10.29
CA ASN A 8 1.50 14.80 -9.48
C ASN A 8 2.59 14.67 -8.39
N GLU A 9 3.78 15.22 -8.61
CA GLU A 9 4.85 15.25 -7.60
C GLU A 9 4.61 16.33 -6.56
N ALA A 10 4.10 17.50 -6.95
CA ALA A 10 3.68 18.56 -6.02
C ALA A 10 2.52 18.12 -5.11
N LEU A 11 1.53 17.39 -5.65
CA LEU A 11 0.43 16.80 -4.86
C LEU A 11 0.91 15.69 -3.90
N ARG A 12 1.99 14.98 -4.23
CA ARG A 12 2.60 13.96 -3.35
C ARG A 12 3.49 14.59 -2.27
N GLY A 13 4.19 15.68 -2.59
CA GLY A 13 4.87 16.53 -1.61
C GLY A 13 3.90 17.16 -0.61
N LEU A 14 2.68 17.51 -1.06
CA LEU A 14 1.60 17.95 -0.18
C LEU A 14 1.09 16.85 0.75
N ALA A 15 0.95 15.60 0.28
CA ALA A 15 0.53 14.49 1.14
C ALA A 15 1.59 14.13 2.21
N ALA A 16 2.88 14.09 1.84
CA ALA A 16 3.97 13.93 2.79
C ALA A 16 4.08 15.14 3.74
N GLY A 17 3.91 16.36 3.24
CA GLY A 17 3.86 17.59 4.04
C GLY A 17 2.69 17.64 5.02
N LEU A 18 1.54 17.06 4.66
CA LEU A 18 0.36 16.99 5.53
C LEU A 18 0.43 15.83 6.54
N LEU A 19 1.11 14.74 6.20
CA LEU A 19 1.49 13.68 7.15
C LEU A 19 2.51 14.25 8.17
N LEU A 20 3.55 14.93 7.68
CA LEU A 20 4.49 15.73 8.49
C LEU A 20 3.75 16.75 9.36
N ALA A 21 2.65 17.35 8.89
CA ALA A 21 1.79 18.20 9.69
C ALA A 21 1.33 17.48 10.95
N LEU A 22 0.52 16.43 10.79
CA LEU A 22 -0.09 15.70 11.91
C LEU A 22 0.96 15.12 12.83
N CYS A 23 2.06 14.58 12.27
CA CYS A 23 3.22 14.12 13.03
C CYS A 23 3.91 15.24 13.84
N ALA A 24 4.00 16.45 13.28
CA ALA A 24 4.59 17.61 13.96
C ALA A 24 3.59 18.36 14.87
N THR A 25 2.28 18.10 14.76
CA THR A 25 1.24 18.93 15.41
C THR A 25 1.12 18.77 16.92
N GLY A 26 1.63 17.70 17.53
CA GLY A 26 1.50 17.42 18.97
C GLY A 26 0.07 17.39 19.52
N CYS A 27 -0.94 17.55 18.69
CA CYS A 27 -2.35 17.52 19.05
C CYS A 27 -2.86 16.09 19.24
N LEU A 28 -1.96 15.10 19.25
CA LEU A 28 -2.28 13.68 19.25
C LEU A 28 -1.99 13.08 20.63
N ARG A 29 -3.02 12.50 21.23
CA ARG A 29 -2.91 11.63 22.38
C ARG A 29 -3.44 10.26 22.02
N VAL A 30 -2.62 9.24 22.21
CA VAL A 30 -3.01 7.85 21.94
C VAL A 30 -2.78 7.04 23.19
N GLN A 31 -3.82 6.35 23.66
CA GLN A 31 -3.72 5.35 24.70
C GLN A 31 -4.18 4.01 24.15
N GLU A 32 -3.37 3.00 24.35
CA GLU A 32 -3.63 1.66 23.86
C GLU A 32 -3.49 0.66 24.98
N HIS A 33 -4.37 -0.34 24.99
CA HIS A 33 -4.28 -1.43 25.92
C HIS A 33 -4.54 -2.75 25.23
N LEU A 34 -3.49 -3.55 25.02
CA LEU A 34 -3.58 -4.93 24.57
C LEU A 34 -3.66 -5.86 25.79
N VAL A 35 -4.71 -6.66 25.87
CA VAL A 35 -4.90 -7.69 26.88
C VAL A 35 -4.84 -9.06 26.22
N LEU A 36 -4.02 -9.96 26.76
CA LEU A 36 -3.91 -11.35 26.34
C LEU A 36 -4.41 -12.27 27.46
N GLN A 37 -5.32 -13.18 27.12
CA GLN A 37 -5.83 -14.22 28.01
C GLN A 37 -5.03 -15.53 27.85
N PRO A 38 -5.06 -16.43 28.86
CA PRO A 38 -4.32 -17.70 28.80
C PRO A 38 -4.71 -18.61 27.63
N ASP A 39 -5.95 -18.51 27.15
CA ASP A 39 -6.48 -19.28 26.01
C ASP A 39 -6.08 -18.69 24.64
N GLY A 40 -5.45 -17.50 24.62
CA GLY A 40 -5.05 -16.80 23.39
C GLY A 40 -6.11 -15.85 22.86
N SER A 41 -7.26 -15.73 23.53
CA SER A 41 -8.21 -14.65 23.29
C SER A 41 -7.73 -13.35 23.93
N GLY A 42 -8.38 -12.24 23.62
CA GLY A 42 -8.02 -10.95 24.22
C GLY A 42 -8.78 -9.77 23.63
N SER A 43 -8.30 -8.58 24.00
CA SER A 43 -8.84 -7.34 23.47
C SER A 43 -7.76 -6.28 23.24
N VAL A 44 -8.04 -5.35 22.33
CA VAL A 44 -7.30 -4.11 22.13
C VAL A 44 -8.27 -2.96 22.38
N ALA A 45 -7.98 -2.15 23.39
CA ALA A 45 -8.65 -0.87 23.57
C ALA A 45 -7.78 0.25 23.00
N LEU A 46 -8.38 1.18 22.26
CA LEU A 46 -7.74 2.35 21.68
C LEU A 46 -8.53 3.60 22.08
N ASP A 47 -7.84 4.60 22.63
CA ASP A 47 -8.35 5.96 22.81
C ASP A 47 -7.42 6.91 22.06
N VAL A 48 -7.93 7.50 20.98
CA VAL A 48 -7.22 8.40 20.09
C VAL A 48 -7.88 9.76 20.17
N GLU A 49 -7.18 10.72 20.72
CA GLU A 49 -7.62 12.10 20.84
C GLU A 49 -6.77 12.99 19.92
N VAL A 50 -7.46 13.76 19.09
CA VAL A 50 -6.86 14.70 18.16
C VAL A 50 -7.44 16.10 18.39
N GLU A 51 -6.59 17.04 18.81
CA GLU A 51 -6.92 18.46 18.98
C GLU A 51 -6.67 19.27 17.68
N THR A 52 -7.25 18.81 16.57
CA THR A 52 -7.22 19.53 15.28
C THR A 52 -8.63 19.69 14.73
N GLY A 53 -8.90 20.83 14.08
CA GLY A 53 -10.18 21.05 13.39
C GLY A 53 -10.50 19.95 12.37
N ALA A 54 -11.78 19.63 12.20
CA ALA A 54 -12.25 18.53 11.35
C ALA A 54 -11.75 18.60 9.89
N GLU A 55 -11.53 19.81 9.35
CA GLU A 55 -10.99 20.02 8.01
C GLU A 55 -9.54 19.53 7.85
N THR A 56 -8.68 19.78 8.85
CA THR A 56 -7.29 19.30 8.84
C THR A 56 -7.22 17.78 8.89
N LEU A 57 -8.07 17.17 9.73
CA LEU A 57 -8.17 15.73 9.82
C LEU A 57 -8.74 15.11 8.53
N ALA A 58 -9.70 15.76 7.89
CA ALA A 58 -10.24 15.34 6.59
C ALA A 58 -9.20 15.43 5.47
N MET A 59 -8.39 16.49 5.46
CA MET A 59 -7.28 16.62 4.51
C MET A 59 -6.28 15.47 4.67
N TYR A 60 -5.95 15.06 5.89
CA TYR A 60 -5.06 13.93 6.14
C TYR A 60 -5.63 12.62 5.63
N ARG A 61 -6.89 12.34 5.94
CA ARG A 61 -7.60 11.16 5.44
C ARG A 61 -7.62 11.12 3.91
N SER A 62 -7.68 12.28 3.25
CA SER A 62 -7.62 12.37 1.80
C SER A 62 -6.21 12.17 1.21
N ALA A 63 -5.17 12.49 2.00
CA ALA A 63 -3.77 12.36 1.66
C ALA A 63 -3.22 10.95 1.91
N ASP A 64 -3.78 10.20 2.87
CA ASP A 64 -3.39 8.84 3.26
C ASP A 64 -3.82 7.74 2.25
N ARG A 65 -3.60 8.00 0.96
CA ARG A 65 -3.82 7.02 -0.13
C ARG A 65 -2.74 5.93 -0.18
N ALA A 66 -1.97 5.75 0.88
CA ALA A 66 -0.71 5.03 0.86
C ALA A 66 -0.75 3.79 1.77
N GLY A 67 -1.74 2.92 1.52
CA GLY A 67 -1.81 1.58 2.09
C GLY A 67 -2.21 1.52 3.57
N PRO A 68 -2.64 0.34 4.07
CA PRO A 68 -3.16 0.17 5.43
C PRO A 68 -2.10 0.36 6.53
N GLU A 69 -0.80 0.30 6.19
CA GLU A 69 0.29 0.46 7.16
C GLU A 69 0.57 1.91 7.57
N MET A 70 0.17 2.90 6.75
CA MET A 70 0.23 4.32 7.14
C MET A 70 -1.04 4.82 7.83
N SER A 71 -2.10 4.01 7.87
CA SER A 71 -3.39 4.37 8.50
C SER A 71 -3.44 4.23 10.03
N TYR A 72 -2.28 4.20 10.69
CA TYR A 72 -2.19 4.14 12.16
C TYR A 72 -1.82 5.51 12.74
N PRO A 73 -2.52 6.03 13.78
CA PRO A 73 -3.63 5.40 14.49
C PRO A 73 -4.94 5.50 13.69
N PRO A 74 -5.95 4.67 13.98
CA PRO A 74 -7.25 4.81 13.35
C PRO A 74 -7.96 6.08 13.85
N PHE A 75 -8.58 6.83 12.94
CA PHE A 75 -9.34 8.04 13.28
C PHE A 75 -10.85 7.86 13.07
N ASN A 76 -11.28 6.72 12.55
CA ASN A 76 -12.67 6.38 12.29
C ASN A 76 -12.86 4.84 12.24
N ALA A 77 -14.11 4.39 12.15
CA ALA A 77 -14.45 2.98 12.12
C ALA A 77 -13.94 2.23 10.88
N GLU A 78 -13.76 2.92 9.74
CA GLU A 78 -13.25 2.33 8.49
C GLU A 78 -11.75 2.04 8.59
N ASP A 79 -10.98 2.95 9.19
CA ASP A 79 -9.55 2.75 9.49
C ASP A 79 -9.38 1.57 10.45
N LEU A 80 -10.20 1.51 11.51
CA LEU A 80 -10.18 0.39 12.46
C LEU A 80 -10.50 -0.95 11.79
N LYS A 81 -11.49 -1.00 10.90
CA LYS A 81 -11.82 -2.20 10.11
C LYS A 81 -10.67 -2.61 9.19
N ALA A 82 -9.90 -1.65 8.67
CA ALA A 82 -8.71 -1.96 7.88
C ALA A 82 -7.59 -2.56 8.74
N LEU A 83 -7.45 -2.11 10.00
CA LEU A 83 -6.47 -2.64 10.96
C LEU A 83 -6.84 -4.03 11.51
N PHE A 84 -8.13 -4.33 11.58
CA PHE A 84 -8.68 -5.59 12.10
C PHE A 84 -9.67 -6.22 11.10
N PRO A 85 -9.18 -6.72 9.95
CA PRO A 85 -10.04 -7.21 8.89
C PRO A 85 -10.61 -8.60 9.19
N GLY A 86 -11.85 -8.82 8.74
CA GLY A 86 -12.52 -10.14 8.76
C GLY A 86 -13.24 -10.47 10.07
N ASP A 87 -13.83 -11.65 10.13
CA ASP A 87 -14.75 -12.05 11.21
C ASP A 87 -14.05 -12.55 12.49
N ALA A 88 -12.72 -12.55 12.49
CA ALA A 88 -11.91 -12.90 13.65
C ALA A 88 -11.96 -11.84 14.77
N PHE A 89 -12.50 -10.65 14.46
CA PHE A 89 -12.51 -9.47 15.32
C PHE A 89 -13.92 -8.95 15.54
N ALA A 90 -14.28 -8.69 16.80
CA ALA A 90 -15.51 -7.98 17.16
C ALA A 90 -15.15 -6.53 17.49
N LEU A 91 -15.65 -5.58 16.71
CA LEU A 91 -15.31 -4.16 16.81
C LEU A 91 -16.44 -3.37 17.49
N GLN A 92 -16.10 -2.58 18.50
CA GLN A 92 -16.97 -1.56 19.07
C GLN A 92 -16.29 -0.20 18.92
N VAL A 93 -17.03 0.80 18.43
CA VAL A 93 -16.48 2.13 18.13
C VAL A 93 -17.39 3.20 18.67
N LYS A 94 -16.80 4.25 19.25
CA LYS A 94 -17.46 5.49 19.65
C LYS A 94 -16.59 6.66 19.22
N THR A 95 -17.20 7.60 18.50
CA THR A 95 -16.55 8.86 18.13
C THR A 95 -17.31 10.01 18.78
N ALA A 96 -16.59 10.96 19.36
CA ALA A 96 -17.15 12.18 19.91
C ALA A 96 -16.37 13.39 19.36
N GLU A 97 -17.10 14.40 18.92
CA GLU A 97 -16.54 15.67 18.44
C GLU A 97 -16.97 16.79 19.40
N SER A 98 -16.00 17.59 19.86
CA SER A 98 -16.25 18.72 20.76
C SER A 98 -15.35 19.89 20.39
N GLY A 99 -15.87 20.82 19.59
CA GLY A 99 -15.10 21.96 19.08
C GLY A 99 -13.97 21.50 18.16
N GLU A 100 -12.72 21.84 18.50
CA GLU A 100 -11.52 21.42 17.76
C GLU A 100 -10.98 20.04 18.17
N LYS A 101 -11.66 19.33 19.07
CA LYS A 101 -11.22 18.05 19.60
C LYS A 101 -12.08 16.92 19.06
N THR A 102 -11.43 15.96 18.42
CA THR A 102 -12.02 14.68 18.02
C THR A 102 -11.49 13.59 18.95
N VAL A 103 -12.38 12.81 19.56
CA VAL A 103 -12.04 11.66 20.39
C VAL A 103 -12.61 10.42 19.72
N PHE A 104 -11.73 9.50 19.37
CA PHE A 104 -12.05 8.20 18.80
C PHE A 104 -11.71 7.12 19.82
N ARG A 105 -12.71 6.34 20.21
CA ARG A 105 -12.57 5.21 21.13
C ARG A 105 -13.00 3.93 20.46
N ALA A 106 -12.17 2.91 20.59
CA ALA A 106 -12.47 1.59 20.07
C ALA A 106 -12.11 0.48 21.07
N GLU A 107 -12.90 -0.58 21.04
CA GLU A 107 -12.58 -1.85 21.69
C GLU A 107 -12.70 -2.96 20.63
N VAL A 108 -11.65 -3.76 20.53
CA VAL A 108 -11.55 -4.85 19.56
C VAL A 108 -11.30 -6.14 20.30
N ALA A 109 -12.26 -7.06 20.30
CA ALA A 109 -12.07 -8.39 20.86
C ALA A 109 -11.64 -9.38 19.78
N PHE A 110 -10.74 -10.29 20.12
CA PHE A 110 -10.32 -11.39 19.26
C PHE A 110 -10.31 -12.71 20.03
N LYS A 111 -10.55 -13.82 19.31
CA LYS A 111 -10.59 -15.17 19.90
C LYS A 111 -9.27 -15.93 19.76
N ASP A 112 -8.41 -15.53 18.83
CA ASP A 112 -7.14 -16.21 18.52
C ASP A 112 -6.01 -15.19 18.33
N VAL A 113 -5.00 -15.27 19.18
CA VAL A 113 -3.78 -14.47 19.13
C VAL A 113 -3.06 -14.57 17.78
N ASN A 114 -3.19 -15.70 17.06
CA ASN A 114 -2.59 -15.84 15.74
C ASN A 114 -3.32 -15.02 14.67
N ALA A 115 -4.63 -14.80 14.83
CA ALA A 115 -5.38 -13.88 13.98
C ALA A 115 -4.93 -12.43 14.26
N LEU A 116 -4.77 -12.05 15.54
CA LEU A 116 -4.20 -10.75 15.92
C LEU A 116 -2.81 -10.56 15.31
N LEU A 117 -1.89 -11.51 15.48
CA LEU A 117 -0.51 -11.41 14.99
C LEU A 117 -0.42 -11.27 13.47
N LYS A 118 -1.42 -11.76 12.73
CA LYS A 118 -1.52 -11.59 11.27
C LYS A 118 -2.18 -10.28 10.83
N SER A 119 -2.80 -9.54 11.76
CA SER A 119 -3.54 -8.33 11.42
C SER A 119 -2.61 -7.16 11.07
N PRO A 120 -3.09 -6.18 10.27
CA PRO A 120 -2.35 -4.95 10.05
C PRO A 120 -2.06 -4.16 11.34
N TYR A 121 -2.90 -4.25 12.37
CA TYR A 121 -2.58 -3.68 13.71
C TYR A 121 -1.28 -4.27 14.29
N ALA A 122 -1.15 -5.59 14.29
CA ALA A 122 0.07 -6.23 14.78
C ALA A 122 1.27 -5.93 13.88
N LYS A 123 1.06 -5.71 12.57
CA LYS A 123 2.14 -5.26 11.68
C LYS A 123 2.61 -3.84 12.01
N ALA A 124 1.69 -2.89 12.23
CA ALA A 124 2.01 -1.51 12.59
C ALA A 124 2.90 -1.44 13.85
N HIS A 125 2.62 -2.29 14.83
CA HIS A 125 3.41 -2.40 16.07
C HIS A 125 4.66 -3.26 15.95
N SER A 126 4.94 -3.84 14.79
CA SER A 126 5.89 -4.96 14.66
C SER A 126 5.68 -6.01 15.76
N LEU A 127 4.44 -6.27 16.17
CA LEU A 127 4.11 -7.10 17.33
C LEU A 127 4.55 -8.54 17.08
N TRP A 128 5.20 -9.09 18.10
CA TRP A 128 5.71 -10.45 18.17
C TRP A 128 5.39 -11.01 19.55
N ILE A 129 4.74 -12.17 19.59
CA ILE A 129 4.39 -12.86 20.83
C ILE A 129 4.73 -14.33 20.62
N ALA A 130 5.47 -14.93 21.54
CA ALA A 130 5.81 -16.35 21.46
C ALA A 130 6.10 -16.97 22.82
N ARG A 131 6.21 -18.29 22.82
CA ARG A 131 6.81 -19.06 23.92
C ARG A 131 8.30 -19.23 23.65
N GLU A 132 9.14 -18.84 24.60
CA GLU A 132 10.59 -19.03 24.57
C GLU A 132 11.03 -19.74 25.86
N GLY A 133 11.26 -21.04 25.77
CA GLY A 133 11.58 -21.86 26.95
C GLY A 133 10.44 -21.83 27.98
N GLU A 134 10.76 -21.40 29.20
CA GLU A 134 9.80 -21.31 30.31
C GLU A 134 9.00 -20.00 30.34
N PHE A 135 9.22 -19.12 29.36
CA PHE A 135 8.61 -17.79 29.31
C PHE A 135 7.64 -17.62 28.15
N PHE A 136 6.59 -16.86 28.40
CA PHE A 136 5.74 -16.26 27.39
C PHE A 136 6.17 -14.81 27.21
N ARG A 137 6.69 -14.47 26.04
CA ARG A 137 7.36 -13.19 25.78
C ARG A 137 6.64 -12.42 24.68
N ALA A 138 6.49 -11.13 24.90
CA ALA A 138 5.98 -10.17 23.94
C ALA A 138 7.05 -9.12 23.63
N LYS A 139 7.20 -8.82 22.34
CA LYS A 139 8.10 -7.80 21.80
C LYS A 139 7.30 -6.95 20.82
N ALA A 140 7.45 -5.64 20.89
CA ALA A 140 6.76 -4.72 19.99
C ALA A 140 7.55 -3.42 19.80
N ARG A 141 7.07 -2.59 18.89
CA ARG A 141 7.35 -1.17 18.79
C ARG A 141 6.03 -0.42 18.94
N HIS A 142 6.07 0.86 19.29
CA HIS A 142 4.86 1.69 19.17
C HIS A 142 4.44 1.76 17.70
N GLY A 143 3.13 1.62 17.42
CA GLY A 143 2.60 1.79 16.06
C GLY A 143 2.84 3.19 15.50
N LEU A 144 3.16 4.15 16.37
CA LEU A 144 3.46 5.54 16.05
C LEU A 144 4.96 5.85 15.98
N CYS A 145 5.87 4.86 16.10
CA CYS A 145 7.33 5.10 16.21
C CYS A 145 7.86 6.05 15.14
N GLY A 146 7.53 5.83 13.86
CA GLY A 146 8.04 6.72 12.83
C GLY A 146 7.28 8.06 12.74
N MET A 147 6.04 8.19 13.26
CA MET A 147 5.40 9.50 13.41
C MET A 147 6.03 10.31 14.53
N ILE A 148 6.42 9.64 15.62
CA ILE A 148 7.21 10.24 16.69
C ILE A 148 8.54 10.74 16.11
N ASP A 149 9.26 9.90 15.34
CA ASP A 149 10.51 10.30 14.68
C ASP A 149 10.33 11.48 13.70
N LEU A 150 9.25 11.49 12.92
CA LEU A 150 8.92 12.59 12.01
C LEU A 150 8.57 13.87 12.77
N GLY A 151 7.89 13.76 13.91
CA GLY A 151 7.58 14.90 14.76
C GLY A 151 8.81 15.58 15.34
N GLU A 152 9.96 14.91 15.40
CA GLU A 152 11.24 15.47 15.87
C GLU A 152 11.99 16.30 14.83
N ILE A 153 11.40 16.47 13.64
CA ILE A 153 11.94 17.29 12.57
C ILE A 153 11.60 18.76 12.85
N ASP A 154 12.63 19.60 12.91
CA ASP A 154 12.51 21.03 13.16
C ASP A 154 12.34 21.78 11.84
N GLU A 155 11.08 21.97 11.42
CA GLU A 155 10.74 22.67 10.17
C GLU A 155 9.64 23.72 10.39
N GLU A 156 10.00 24.84 11.01
CA GLU A 156 9.17 26.06 10.91
C GLU A 156 9.26 26.69 9.50
N ALA A 157 10.36 26.47 8.78
CA ALA A 157 10.65 27.15 7.53
C ALA A 157 9.89 26.56 6.33
N GLY A 158 8.97 27.34 5.75
CA GLY A 158 8.27 27.03 4.49
C GLY A 158 6.90 26.37 4.64
N MET A 159 6.42 26.19 5.87
CA MET A 159 5.08 25.66 6.16
C MET A 159 3.99 26.76 6.06
N PRO A 160 2.80 26.47 5.52
CA PRO A 160 1.72 27.44 5.49
C PRO A 160 1.22 27.77 6.92
N PRO A 161 0.67 28.98 7.18
CA PRO A 161 0.37 29.44 8.55
C PRO A 161 -0.45 28.50 9.44
N PRO A 162 -1.49 27.78 8.95
CA PRO A 162 -2.24 26.82 9.77
C PRO A 162 -1.37 25.69 10.34
N MET A 163 -0.30 25.33 9.64
CA MET A 163 0.64 24.29 10.04
C MET A 163 1.62 24.77 11.11
N VAL A 164 2.02 26.04 11.04
CA VAL A 164 2.89 26.67 12.04
C VAL A 164 2.21 26.71 13.41
N GLU A 165 0.92 27.07 13.47
CA GLU A 165 0.15 27.03 14.73
C GLU A 165 0.01 25.63 15.31
N LEU A 166 -0.04 24.62 14.44
CA LEU A 166 -0.06 23.23 14.88
C LEU A 166 1.30 22.76 15.38
N ILE A 167 2.42 23.14 14.74
CA ILE A 167 3.78 22.83 15.20
C ILE A 167 4.04 23.38 16.61
N LYS A 168 3.48 24.56 16.96
CA LYS A 168 3.58 25.12 18.31
C LYS A 168 2.97 24.22 19.39
N LYS A 169 2.07 23.30 19.02
CA LYS A 169 1.45 22.34 19.95
C LYS A 169 2.24 21.02 20.05
N ARG A 170 3.39 20.87 19.38
CA ARG A 170 4.20 19.63 19.31
C ARG A 170 4.40 18.94 20.66
N ASP A 171 4.71 19.70 21.71
CA ASP A 171 5.02 19.18 23.05
C ASP A 171 3.82 18.52 23.76
N ARG A 172 2.61 18.62 23.20
CA ARG A 172 1.41 17.97 23.75
C ARG A 172 1.26 16.51 23.32
N MET A 173 2.13 16.02 22.43
CA MET A 173 2.10 14.64 21.96
C MET A 173 2.32 13.68 23.12
N ARG A 174 1.39 12.73 23.27
CA ARG A 174 1.52 11.67 24.27
C ARG A 174 1.04 10.35 23.70
N VAL A 175 1.85 9.32 23.87
CA VAL A 175 1.54 7.96 23.42
C VAL A 175 1.73 7.03 24.60
N GLU A 176 0.74 6.21 24.89
CA GLU A 176 0.77 5.22 25.95
C GLU A 176 0.41 3.86 25.35
N PHE A 177 1.31 2.89 25.52
CA PHE A 177 1.05 1.50 25.19
C PHE A 177 1.07 0.68 26.47
N LYS A 178 -0.03 -0.01 26.74
CA LYS A 178 -0.17 -0.93 27.87
C LYS A 178 -0.38 -2.34 27.36
N LEU A 179 0.37 -3.28 27.93
CA LEU A 179 0.24 -4.70 27.64
C LEU A 179 -0.10 -5.46 28.92
N THR A 180 -1.16 -6.25 28.92
CA THR A 180 -1.46 -7.21 29.98
C THR A 180 -1.22 -8.62 29.46
N LEU A 181 -0.28 -9.34 30.08
CA LEU A 181 0.01 -10.73 29.79
C LEU A 181 -0.89 -11.68 30.62
N PRO A 182 -1.00 -12.96 30.23
CA PRO A 182 -1.86 -13.93 30.94
C PRO A 182 -1.46 -14.23 32.39
N ALA A 183 -0.24 -13.86 32.79
CA ALA A 183 0.30 -14.07 34.12
C ALA A 183 1.11 -12.84 34.56
N ALA A 184 1.46 -12.79 35.85
CA ALA A 184 2.29 -11.71 36.40
C ALA A 184 3.60 -11.57 35.62
N ILE A 185 3.95 -10.34 35.26
CA ILE A 185 5.14 -10.06 34.47
C ILE A 185 6.37 -10.36 35.33
N GLY A 186 7.28 -11.19 34.81
CA GLY A 186 8.58 -11.45 35.41
C GLY A 186 9.51 -10.27 35.16
N ALA A 187 9.76 -9.96 33.89
CA ALA A 187 10.63 -8.89 33.45
C ALA A 187 9.95 -8.01 32.37
N THR A 188 10.30 -6.72 32.38
CA THR A 188 9.89 -5.76 31.35
C THR A 188 10.83 -4.56 31.39
N ASN A 189 10.96 -3.86 30.27
CA ASN A 189 11.60 -2.53 30.22
C ASN A 189 10.60 -1.36 30.34
N GLY A 190 9.32 -1.64 30.61
CA GLY A 190 8.28 -0.66 30.91
C GLY A 190 7.96 -0.55 32.40
N GLN A 191 6.97 0.27 32.73
CA GLN A 191 6.44 0.37 34.09
C GLN A 191 5.58 -0.86 34.41
N LYS A 192 6.06 -1.70 35.33
CA LYS A 192 5.41 -2.96 35.73
C LYS A 192 4.32 -2.75 36.78
N GLN A 193 3.15 -3.33 36.55
CA GLN A 193 2.04 -3.41 37.51
C GLN A 193 1.34 -4.78 37.41
N GLY A 194 1.76 -5.72 38.26
CA GLY A 194 1.21 -7.09 38.27
C GLY A 194 1.43 -7.81 36.93
N ALA A 195 0.35 -8.12 36.23
CA ALA A 195 0.36 -8.72 34.89
C ALA A 195 0.49 -7.69 33.75
N SER A 196 0.57 -6.39 34.07
CA SER A 196 0.62 -5.32 33.08
C SER A 196 1.97 -4.62 33.03
N ALA A 197 2.39 -4.20 31.84
CA ALA A 197 3.49 -3.30 31.60
C ALA A 197 2.99 -2.11 30.78
N THR A 198 3.44 -0.91 31.14
CA THR A 198 3.07 0.34 30.46
C THR A 198 4.31 1.09 29.99
N TRP A 199 4.28 1.55 28.74
CA TRP A 199 5.29 2.44 28.16
C TRP A 199 4.61 3.74 27.76
N VAL A 200 5.18 4.85 28.22
CA VAL A 200 4.66 6.19 27.96
C VAL A 200 5.72 7.01 27.26
N TYR A 201 5.37 7.53 26.10
CA TYR A 201 6.04 8.66 25.49
C TYR A 201 5.25 9.91 25.81
N ASP A 202 5.91 10.89 26.42
CA ASP A 202 5.35 12.22 26.61
C ASP A 202 6.40 13.21 26.12
N ARG A 203 6.10 13.88 25.00
CA ARG A 203 7.07 14.79 24.39
C ARG A 203 7.42 15.96 25.30
N SER A 204 6.48 16.39 26.15
CA SER A 204 6.71 17.46 27.12
C SER A 204 7.80 17.13 28.15
N GLN A 205 8.07 15.84 28.37
CA GLN A 205 9.02 15.36 29.39
C GLN A 205 10.43 15.12 28.84
N LYS A 206 10.73 15.59 27.62
CA LYS A 206 12.01 15.31 26.97
C LYS A 206 13.21 15.78 27.79
N PRO A 207 14.18 14.90 28.11
CA PRO A 207 15.48 15.33 28.61
C PRO A 207 16.27 16.03 27.49
N ALA A 208 17.07 17.03 27.86
CA ALA A 208 17.80 17.93 26.95
C ALA A 208 18.94 17.26 26.15
N ASP A 209 19.13 15.93 26.24
CA ASP A 209 20.25 15.23 25.62
C ASP A 209 19.83 14.56 24.28
N PRO A 210 20.37 15.00 23.13
CA PRO A 210 20.10 14.40 21.82
C PRO A 210 20.52 12.93 21.69
N LYS A 211 21.28 12.37 22.65
CA LYS A 211 21.60 10.94 22.74
C LYS A 211 20.47 10.12 23.39
N ILE A 212 19.51 10.74 24.05
CA ILE A 212 18.28 10.11 24.59
C ILE A 212 17.16 10.23 23.54
N LYS A 213 17.43 9.77 22.32
CA LYS A 213 16.39 9.46 21.33
C LYS A 213 15.86 8.02 21.50
N GLY A 214 16.38 7.26 22.47
CA GLY A 214 16.14 5.82 22.62
C GLY A 214 14.75 5.43 23.13
N SER A 215 14.24 6.03 24.22
CA SER A 215 13.23 5.36 25.07
C SER A 215 11.82 5.14 24.47
N VAL A 216 11.55 5.62 23.26
CA VAL A 216 10.24 5.53 22.58
C VAL A 216 10.36 4.79 21.24
N LEU A 217 11.58 4.71 20.74
CA LEU A 217 12.00 3.93 19.58
C LEU A 217 12.57 2.57 19.98
N ASP A 218 12.84 2.40 21.28
CA ASP A 218 13.30 1.17 21.86
C ASP A 218 12.21 0.09 21.76
N LEU A 219 12.70 -1.15 21.70
CA LEU A 219 11.89 -2.35 21.68
C LEU A 219 11.07 -2.45 22.97
N LEU A 220 9.74 -2.56 22.89
CA LEU A 220 8.87 -2.77 24.05
C LEU A 220 8.88 -4.27 24.39
N GLU A 221 9.38 -4.64 25.57
CA GLU A 221 9.52 -6.04 25.96
C GLU A 221 8.86 -6.34 27.31
N ALA A 222 8.07 -7.40 27.35
CA ALA A 222 7.57 -7.98 28.59
C ALA A 222 7.52 -9.50 28.49
N GLU A 223 7.74 -10.16 29.62
CA GLU A 223 7.61 -11.60 29.73
C GLU A 223 6.93 -12.03 31.03
N CYS A 224 6.24 -13.16 30.99
CA CYS A 224 5.69 -13.84 32.15
C CYS A 224 5.99 -15.36 32.07
N PRO A 225 5.86 -16.10 33.18
CA PRO A 225 5.98 -17.55 33.14
C PRO A 225 4.96 -18.19 32.20
N VAL A 226 5.35 -19.23 31.47
CA VAL A 226 4.46 -19.93 30.51
C VAL A 226 3.42 -20.84 31.18
N SER A 227 3.57 -21.08 32.50
CA SER A 227 2.68 -21.96 33.27
C SER A 227 1.23 -21.51 33.20
N GLY A 228 0.31 -22.43 32.90
CA GLY A 228 -1.13 -22.16 32.81
C GLY A 228 -1.58 -21.49 31.50
N ILE A 229 -0.67 -21.16 30.58
CA ILE A 229 -1.01 -20.60 29.27
C ILE A 229 -1.27 -21.77 28.31
N ALA A 230 -2.42 -21.78 27.63
CA ALA A 230 -2.82 -22.83 26.70
C ALA A 230 -2.52 -22.46 25.23
N CYS A 231 -2.54 -21.17 24.89
CA CYS A 231 -2.35 -20.73 23.51
C CYS A 231 -0.94 -20.98 22.97
N GLN A 232 -0.83 -21.24 21.67
CA GLN A 232 0.44 -21.40 20.98
C GLN A 232 0.57 -20.32 19.90
N PRO A 233 1.08 -19.13 20.26
CA PRO A 233 1.36 -18.09 19.29
C PRO A 233 2.41 -18.55 18.27
N ARG A 234 2.16 -18.25 17.00
CA ARG A 234 3.08 -18.42 15.88
C ARG A 234 3.45 -17.03 15.38
N PRO A 235 4.49 -16.41 15.96
CA PRO A 235 4.81 -15.05 15.60
C PRO A 235 5.28 -14.97 14.15
N PRO A 236 4.77 -14.01 13.37
CA PRO A 236 5.36 -13.70 12.08
C PRO A 236 6.76 -13.11 12.28
N VAL A 237 7.59 -13.22 11.25
CA VAL A 237 8.87 -12.49 11.22
C VAL A 237 8.60 -10.99 11.12
N ARG A 238 9.28 -10.24 11.98
CA ARG A 238 9.24 -8.77 12.07
C ARG A 238 10.66 -8.23 11.93
N LEU A 239 10.93 -7.52 10.83
CA LEU A 239 12.30 -7.11 10.52
C LEU A 239 12.82 -6.03 11.49
N ALA A 240 11.92 -5.22 12.05
CA ALA A 240 12.26 -4.07 12.91
C ALA A 240 12.62 -4.43 14.37
N LEU A 241 12.42 -5.67 14.81
CA LEU A 241 12.59 -6.05 16.22
C LEU A 241 14.01 -6.49 16.60
N THR A 242 14.91 -6.64 15.63
CA THR A 242 16.27 -7.11 15.91
C THR A 242 17.29 -6.33 15.07
N SER A 243 18.57 -6.44 15.44
CA SER A 243 19.65 -5.85 14.67
C SER A 243 19.86 -6.60 13.35
N PHE A 244 20.46 -5.92 12.37
CA PHE A 244 20.77 -6.53 11.08
C PHE A 244 21.62 -7.81 11.23
N ALA A 245 22.58 -7.82 12.15
CA ALA A 245 23.43 -8.98 12.40
C ALA A 245 22.63 -10.20 12.91
N ASN A 246 21.67 -9.98 13.80
CA ASN A 246 20.89 -11.03 14.45
C ASN A 246 19.66 -11.46 13.64
N LEU A 247 19.32 -10.73 12.58
CA LEU A 247 18.24 -11.09 11.68
C LEU A 247 18.59 -12.39 10.95
N LYS A 248 17.71 -13.40 11.11
CA LYS A 248 17.82 -14.68 10.43
C LYS A 248 17.39 -14.56 8.98
N GLU A 249 18.25 -14.98 8.08
CA GLU A 249 17.98 -15.05 6.64
C GLU A 249 17.39 -16.42 6.26
N GLY A 250 16.59 -16.46 5.19
CA GLY A 250 16.04 -17.71 4.65
C GLY A 250 14.51 -17.82 4.75
N GLY A 251 14.01 -19.04 4.55
CA GLY A 251 12.58 -19.34 4.48
C GLY A 251 11.83 -19.18 5.80
N ILE A 252 10.64 -18.61 5.72
CA ILE A 252 9.72 -18.33 6.82
C ILE A 252 8.54 -19.31 6.71
N GLU A 253 8.82 -20.60 6.96
CA GLU A 253 7.89 -21.75 6.88
C GLU A 253 7.10 -21.95 5.56
N ALA A 254 6.54 -23.16 5.40
CA ALA A 254 5.80 -23.55 4.21
C ALA A 254 4.47 -22.77 4.11
N GLY A 255 4.30 -22.06 2.99
CA GLY A 255 3.15 -21.20 2.73
C GLY A 255 1.80 -21.94 2.75
N ALA A 256 0.73 -21.14 2.82
CA ALA A 256 -0.65 -21.61 2.71
C ALA A 256 -0.84 -22.48 1.45
N LYS A 257 -1.80 -23.42 1.51
CA LYS A 257 -2.19 -24.23 0.35
C LYS A 257 -2.52 -23.29 -0.81
N LEU A 258 -1.75 -23.41 -1.89
CA LEU A 258 -1.97 -22.63 -3.11
C LEU A 258 -3.27 -23.09 -3.79
N PRO A 259 -4.04 -22.18 -4.40
CA PRO A 259 -5.26 -22.53 -5.10
C PRO A 259 -4.97 -23.30 -6.39
N ASP A 260 -5.93 -24.13 -6.81
CA ASP A 260 -5.86 -24.81 -8.09
C ASP A 260 -6.10 -23.80 -9.24
N ALA A 261 -5.15 -23.73 -10.18
CA ALA A 261 -5.22 -22.83 -11.31
C ALA A 261 -6.44 -23.07 -12.21
N ALA A 262 -6.85 -24.33 -12.37
CA ALA A 262 -8.03 -24.68 -13.17
C ALA A 262 -9.32 -24.20 -12.49
N GLU A 263 -9.40 -24.32 -11.17
CA GLU A 263 -10.53 -23.82 -10.38
C GLU A 263 -10.65 -22.30 -10.46
N VAL A 264 -9.52 -21.58 -10.31
CA VAL A 264 -9.47 -20.12 -10.44
C VAL A 264 -9.98 -19.67 -11.81
N ALA A 265 -9.45 -20.26 -12.90
CA ALA A 265 -9.85 -19.91 -14.26
C ALA A 265 -11.34 -20.17 -14.52
N LYS A 266 -11.89 -21.26 -13.94
CA LYS A 266 -13.31 -21.63 -14.08
C LYS A 266 -14.25 -20.68 -13.33
N GLN A 267 -13.85 -20.18 -12.17
CA GLN A 267 -14.69 -19.31 -11.34
C GLN A 267 -14.56 -17.82 -11.68
N ALA A 268 -13.54 -17.45 -12.46
CA ALA A 268 -13.39 -16.09 -12.93
C ALA A 268 -14.47 -15.72 -13.95
N ARG A 269 -15.00 -14.50 -13.84
CA ARG A 269 -15.93 -13.92 -14.82
C ARG A 269 -15.48 -12.51 -15.20
N PHE A 270 -15.63 -12.15 -16.46
CA PHE A 270 -15.36 -10.78 -16.92
C PHE A 270 -16.67 -10.02 -17.15
N VAL A 271 -16.75 -8.81 -16.60
CA VAL A 271 -17.91 -7.92 -16.74
C VAL A 271 -17.45 -6.64 -17.44
N PRO A 272 -17.85 -6.40 -18.71
CA PRO A 272 -17.54 -5.15 -19.39
C PRO A 272 -18.34 -3.99 -18.78
N TYR A 273 -17.72 -2.82 -18.65
CA TYR A 273 -18.36 -1.61 -18.15
C TYR A 273 -18.51 -0.54 -19.21
N LYS A 274 -17.46 -0.34 -20.02
CA LYS A 274 -17.40 0.77 -20.97
C LYS A 274 -16.51 0.43 -22.14
N LEU A 275 -16.99 0.74 -23.35
CA LEU A 275 -16.16 0.83 -24.54
C LEU A 275 -16.06 2.31 -24.95
N GLN A 276 -14.84 2.80 -25.16
CA GLN A 276 -14.57 4.14 -25.64
C GLN A 276 -13.79 4.07 -26.94
N VAL A 277 -14.36 4.58 -28.03
CA VAL A 277 -13.66 4.71 -29.31
C VAL A 277 -13.32 6.18 -29.55
N THR A 278 -12.05 6.48 -29.73
CA THR A 278 -11.54 7.82 -30.01
C THR A 278 -11.04 7.87 -31.45
N ARG A 279 -11.58 8.80 -32.24
CA ARG A 279 -11.18 9.03 -33.63
C ARG A 279 -10.79 10.50 -33.83
N LEU A 280 -9.74 10.73 -34.60
CA LEU A 280 -9.21 12.04 -34.94
C LEU A 280 -9.33 12.25 -36.44
N PHE A 281 -9.97 13.36 -36.79
CA PHE A 281 -10.17 13.82 -38.16
C PHE A 281 -9.44 15.15 -38.30
N ASP A 282 -8.80 15.36 -39.44
CA ASP A 282 -8.36 16.71 -39.78
C ASP A 282 -9.55 17.56 -40.26
N LEU A 283 -9.29 18.83 -40.57
CA LEU A 283 -10.33 19.75 -41.05
C LEU A 283 -10.86 19.40 -42.45
N THR A 284 -10.21 18.50 -43.19
CA THR A 284 -10.69 17.98 -44.47
C THR A 284 -11.69 16.83 -44.28
N GLY A 285 -11.82 16.32 -43.06
CA GLY A 285 -12.61 15.13 -42.74
C GLY A 285 -11.85 13.83 -43.00
N GLU A 286 -10.59 13.90 -43.45
CA GLU A 286 -9.73 12.74 -43.57
C GLU A 286 -9.24 12.30 -42.19
N GLN A 287 -9.19 10.98 -42.01
CA GLN A 287 -8.79 10.37 -40.76
C GLN A 287 -7.27 10.47 -40.64
N GLN A 288 -6.76 11.08 -39.57
CA GLN A 288 -5.33 11.07 -39.31
C GLN A 288 -4.90 9.66 -38.89
N GLY A 289 -4.16 8.97 -39.76
CA GLY A 289 -3.57 7.67 -39.47
C GLY A 289 -2.62 7.76 -38.27
N GLY A 290 -2.77 6.86 -37.30
CA GLY A 290 -1.82 6.69 -36.19
C GLY A 290 -2.26 7.18 -34.81
N GLN A 291 -3.43 7.82 -34.66
CA GLN A 291 -3.92 8.30 -33.35
C GLN A 291 -5.32 7.79 -32.93
N ASN A 292 -5.95 6.95 -33.75
CA ASN A 292 -7.27 6.38 -33.43
C ASN A 292 -7.11 5.16 -32.52
N THR A 293 -7.90 5.10 -31.46
CA THR A 293 -7.79 4.07 -30.43
C THR A 293 -9.16 3.66 -29.89
N ALA A 294 -9.29 2.42 -29.48
CA ALA A 294 -10.42 1.93 -28.70
C ALA A 294 -9.94 1.42 -27.34
N GLU A 295 -10.69 1.75 -26.29
CA GLU A 295 -10.43 1.33 -24.91
C GLU A 295 -11.66 0.59 -24.37
N LEU A 296 -11.51 -0.69 -24.01
CA LEU A 296 -12.53 -1.44 -23.27
C LEU A 296 -12.14 -1.48 -21.79
N THR A 297 -12.98 -0.90 -20.93
CA THR A 297 -12.89 -1.02 -19.49
C THR A 297 -13.91 -2.04 -18.99
N GLY A 298 -13.46 -2.99 -18.17
CA GLY A 298 -14.31 -3.96 -17.49
C GLY A 298 -13.65 -4.45 -16.21
N ALA A 299 -14.23 -5.47 -15.57
CA ALA A 299 -13.62 -6.09 -14.41
C ALA A 299 -13.66 -7.62 -14.47
N VAL A 300 -12.56 -8.22 -14.04
CA VAL A 300 -12.52 -9.63 -13.66
C VAL A 300 -13.03 -9.75 -12.23
N LEU A 301 -14.02 -10.61 -12.03
CA LEU A 301 -14.57 -10.94 -10.72
C LEU A 301 -14.17 -12.37 -10.37
N LEU A 302 -13.73 -12.56 -9.13
CA LEU A 302 -13.41 -13.85 -8.54
C LEU A 302 -14.04 -13.96 -7.15
N PRO A 303 -14.45 -15.16 -6.70
CA PRO A 303 -14.75 -15.36 -5.28
C PRO A 303 -13.58 -14.91 -4.44
N ARG A 304 -13.86 -14.20 -3.33
CA ARG A 304 -12.79 -13.60 -2.52
C ARG A 304 -11.78 -14.60 -1.98
N ALA A 305 -12.21 -15.84 -1.72
CA ALA A 305 -11.33 -16.93 -1.29
C ALA A 305 -10.28 -17.33 -2.35
N LEU A 306 -10.54 -17.05 -3.63
CA LEU A 306 -9.65 -17.33 -4.75
C LEU A 306 -8.96 -16.07 -5.29
N ALA A 307 -9.17 -14.92 -4.67
CA ALA A 307 -8.57 -13.67 -5.12
C ALA A 307 -7.03 -13.75 -5.06
N PRO A 308 -6.31 -13.44 -6.14
CA PRO A 308 -4.87 -13.41 -6.10
C PRO A 308 -4.37 -12.22 -5.28
N LEU A 309 -3.16 -12.35 -4.76
CA LEU A 309 -2.46 -11.25 -4.11
C LEU A 309 -2.00 -10.20 -5.14
N ARG A 310 -1.70 -10.64 -6.37
CA ARG A 310 -1.32 -9.75 -7.47
C ARG A 310 -1.89 -10.24 -8.79
N TRP A 311 -2.29 -9.28 -9.62
CA TRP A 311 -2.64 -9.51 -11.02
C TRP A 311 -1.44 -9.21 -11.92
N GLY A 312 -1.23 -10.05 -12.92
CA GLY A 312 -0.29 -9.80 -14.01
C GLY A 312 -0.86 -8.82 -15.03
N GLU A 313 -0.09 -8.60 -16.10
CA GLU A 313 -0.51 -7.74 -17.20
C GLU A 313 -1.58 -8.44 -18.06
N PRO A 314 -2.69 -7.76 -18.40
CA PRO A 314 -3.67 -8.31 -19.32
C PRO A 314 -3.09 -8.37 -20.74
N LYS A 315 -3.26 -9.52 -21.40
CA LYS A 315 -2.84 -9.76 -22.78
C LYS A 315 -4.06 -9.97 -23.66
N LEU A 316 -4.20 -9.17 -24.71
CA LEU A 316 -5.19 -9.40 -25.76
C LEU A 316 -4.68 -10.46 -26.73
N THR A 317 -5.49 -11.47 -27.01
CA THR A 317 -5.17 -12.55 -27.96
C THR A 317 -6.03 -12.49 -29.22
N GLU A 318 -7.20 -11.87 -29.16
CA GLU A 318 -8.10 -11.66 -30.29
C GLU A 318 -8.83 -10.32 -30.09
N ALA A 319 -8.90 -9.48 -31.12
CA ALA A 319 -9.76 -8.32 -31.16
C ALA A 319 -10.19 -8.13 -32.62
N ALA A 320 -11.50 -8.18 -32.90
CA ALA A 320 -12.02 -8.08 -34.25
C ALA A 320 -13.33 -7.29 -34.30
N ASP A 321 -13.49 -6.48 -35.35
CA ASP A 321 -14.76 -5.86 -35.69
C ASP A 321 -15.72 -6.85 -36.40
N ASP A 322 -16.95 -6.41 -36.62
CA ASP A 322 -18.01 -7.14 -37.33
C ASP A 322 -17.71 -7.48 -38.80
N ARG A 323 -16.61 -6.97 -39.33
CA ARG A 323 -16.12 -7.24 -40.69
C ARG A 323 -14.91 -8.17 -40.70
N GLY A 324 -14.53 -8.68 -39.53
CA GLY A 324 -13.41 -9.61 -39.36
C GLY A 324 -12.04 -8.94 -39.44
N ARG A 325 -11.96 -7.61 -39.33
CA ARG A 325 -10.67 -6.92 -39.28
C ARG A 325 -10.05 -7.05 -37.91
N SER A 326 -8.78 -7.44 -37.88
CA SER A 326 -8.01 -7.47 -36.65
C SER A 326 -7.79 -6.06 -36.13
N LEU A 327 -8.12 -5.86 -34.86
CA LEU A 327 -7.92 -4.63 -34.10
C LEU A 327 -6.69 -4.72 -33.19
N LEU A 328 -5.94 -5.84 -33.23
CA LEU A 328 -4.69 -5.96 -32.48
C LEU A 328 -3.66 -4.96 -33.00
N VAL A 329 -2.89 -4.39 -32.08
CA VAL A 329 -1.69 -3.61 -32.41
C VAL A 329 -0.63 -4.61 -32.91
N GLY A 330 0.06 -4.30 -34.01
CA GLY A 330 0.88 -5.30 -34.72
C GLY A 330 2.37 -5.01 -34.65
N GLY A 331 3.17 -5.94 -34.10
CA GLY A 331 4.65 -5.94 -34.20
C GLY A 331 5.36 -5.10 -33.13
N GLU A 332 6.57 -5.53 -32.74
CA GLU A 332 7.34 -4.95 -31.61
C GLU A 332 7.56 -3.43 -31.73
N GLU A 333 7.74 -2.88 -32.93
CA GLU A 333 7.93 -1.42 -33.12
C GLU A 333 6.63 -0.58 -33.09
N GLU A 334 5.50 -1.18 -33.47
CA GLU A 334 4.18 -0.54 -33.46
C GLU A 334 3.57 -0.62 -32.05
N ASP A 335 3.78 -1.75 -31.36
CA ASP A 335 3.48 -1.96 -29.94
C ASP A 335 4.22 -0.95 -29.07
N ASP A 336 5.50 -0.70 -29.34
CA ASP A 336 6.28 0.21 -28.50
C ASP A 336 5.87 1.69 -28.69
N ARG A 337 5.44 2.08 -29.90
CA ARG A 337 4.85 3.41 -30.18
C ARG A 337 3.45 3.58 -29.59
N PHE A 338 2.59 2.57 -29.74
CA PHE A 338 1.23 2.57 -29.20
C PHE A 338 1.25 2.54 -27.66
N ALA A 339 2.11 1.70 -27.08
CA ALA A 339 2.36 1.67 -25.65
C ALA A 339 2.90 3.01 -25.13
N ARG A 340 3.82 3.68 -25.85
CA ARG A 340 4.32 5.01 -25.42
C ARG A 340 3.23 6.11 -25.43
N MET A 341 2.27 6.05 -26.35
CA MET A 341 1.15 7.01 -26.40
C MET A 341 0.07 6.75 -25.34
N HIS A 342 -0.19 5.49 -24.99
CA HIS A 342 -1.33 5.12 -24.13
C HIS A 342 -0.94 4.66 -22.71
N ARG A 343 0.36 4.58 -22.39
CA ARG A 343 0.92 4.28 -21.04
C ARG A 343 0.49 5.24 -19.91
N TYR A 344 -0.27 6.30 -20.20
CA TYR A 344 -0.72 7.31 -19.23
C TYR A 344 -2.10 7.06 -18.59
N ARG A 345 -2.84 6.00 -18.96
CA ARG A 345 -4.15 5.70 -18.34
C ARG A 345 -4.11 4.44 -17.47
N HIS A 346 -3.78 4.69 -16.21
CA HIS A 346 -3.71 3.78 -15.08
C HIS A 346 -4.65 2.55 -15.08
N VAL A 347 -4.07 1.37 -14.86
CA VAL A 347 -4.67 0.31 -14.05
C VAL A 347 -4.73 0.84 -12.62
N ARG A 348 -5.87 1.40 -12.20
CA ARG A 348 -6.18 1.46 -10.77
C ARG A 348 -6.74 0.10 -10.39
N SER A 349 -5.99 -0.67 -9.60
CA SER A 349 -6.58 -1.54 -8.59
C SER A 349 -7.29 -0.65 -7.58
N ALA A 350 -8.36 0.02 -8.02
CA ALA A 350 -9.33 0.53 -7.10
C ALA A 350 -9.96 -0.73 -6.50
N ALA A 351 -9.55 -1.07 -5.28
CA ALA A 351 -10.58 -1.38 -4.29
C ALA A 351 -11.53 -0.17 -4.36
N ILE A 352 -12.55 -0.26 -5.22
CA ILE A 352 -13.61 0.74 -5.27
C ILE A 352 -14.30 0.60 -3.92
N ARG A 353 -13.82 1.35 -2.92
CA ARG A 353 -14.65 1.84 -1.82
C ARG A 353 -15.67 2.75 -2.51
N MET A 354 -16.82 2.18 -2.81
CA MET A 354 -17.95 2.87 -3.42
C MET A 354 -18.39 3.99 -2.47
N GLY A 355 -18.35 5.23 -2.96
CA GLY A 355 -19.21 6.32 -2.51
C GLY A 355 -18.97 6.89 -1.12
N THR A 356 -18.38 8.09 -1.09
CA THR A 356 -18.64 9.10 -0.06
C THR A 356 -20.14 9.42 -0.02
N ARG A 357 -20.94 8.66 0.73
CA ARG A 357 -22.28 9.08 1.15
C ARG A 357 -22.15 9.76 2.50
N LYS A 358 -22.45 11.06 2.54
CA LYS A 358 -22.59 11.86 3.76
C LYS A 358 -23.46 11.11 4.77
N GLY A 359 -23.00 11.13 6.03
CA GLY A 359 -23.69 10.81 7.28
C GLY A 359 -25.02 10.09 7.18
N ASP A 360 -25.01 8.79 7.47
CA ASP A 360 -26.21 8.07 7.89
C ASP A 360 -25.78 7.12 9.02
N GLU A 361 -25.63 7.68 10.22
CA GLU A 361 -25.43 6.92 11.45
C GLU A 361 -26.70 6.09 11.72
N GLY A 362 -26.61 4.76 11.60
CA GLY A 362 -27.67 3.86 12.07
C GLY A 362 -28.08 2.73 11.13
N LYS A 363 -27.47 2.56 9.94
CA LYS A 363 -27.76 1.38 9.10
C LYS A 363 -26.85 0.20 9.43
N PRO A 364 -27.40 -1.04 9.45
CA PRO A 364 -26.59 -2.23 9.64
C PRO A 364 -25.52 -2.33 8.55
N VAL A 365 -24.36 -2.82 8.97
CA VAL A 365 -23.12 -2.94 8.22
C VAL A 365 -23.38 -3.52 6.83
N GLU A 366 -22.99 -2.79 5.78
CA GLU A 366 -22.99 -3.31 4.41
C GLU A 366 -22.07 -4.55 4.37
N GLU A 367 -22.63 -5.72 4.07
CA GLU A 367 -21.90 -6.98 3.99
C GLU A 367 -20.72 -6.83 3.03
N GLN A 368 -19.56 -7.36 3.42
CA GLN A 368 -18.38 -7.30 2.55
C GLN A 368 -18.71 -7.95 1.21
N PRO A 369 -18.27 -7.37 0.06
CA PRO A 369 -18.53 -7.97 -1.23
C PRO A 369 -17.97 -9.39 -1.26
N VAL A 370 -18.82 -10.33 -1.65
CA VAL A 370 -18.54 -11.77 -1.76
C VAL A 370 -17.43 -12.05 -2.79
N GLU A 371 -17.22 -11.12 -3.72
CA GLU A 371 -16.26 -11.22 -4.81
C GLU A 371 -15.16 -10.15 -4.74
N ALA A 372 -13.94 -10.56 -5.06
CA ALA A 372 -12.85 -9.66 -5.39
C ALA A 372 -12.97 -9.18 -6.84
N ARG A 373 -12.71 -7.90 -7.06
CA ARG A 373 -12.86 -7.22 -8.34
C ARG A 373 -11.52 -6.63 -8.80
N GLN A 374 -11.08 -6.99 -10.00
CA GLN A 374 -9.95 -6.38 -10.69
C GLN A 374 -10.41 -5.64 -11.93
N ILE A 375 -10.21 -4.32 -11.98
CA ILE A 375 -10.55 -3.51 -13.16
C ILE A 375 -9.44 -3.63 -14.18
N LEU A 376 -9.81 -3.89 -15.43
CA LEU A 376 -8.92 -3.92 -16.58
C LEU A 376 -9.35 -2.82 -17.56
N THR A 377 -8.38 -2.13 -18.13
CA THR A 377 -8.58 -1.26 -19.30
C THR A 377 -7.69 -1.79 -20.41
N LEU A 378 -8.31 -2.16 -21.51
CA LEU A 378 -7.68 -2.82 -22.65
C LEU A 378 -7.71 -1.86 -23.84
N SER A 379 -6.55 -1.52 -24.37
CA SER A 379 -6.43 -0.61 -25.52
C SER A 379 -6.10 -1.40 -26.79
N PHE A 380 -6.75 -1.06 -27.90
CA PHE A 380 -6.58 -1.71 -29.20
C PHE A 380 -6.89 -0.72 -30.34
N LYS A 381 -6.64 -1.12 -31.60
CA LYS A 381 -6.93 -0.27 -32.77
C LYS A 381 -8.42 0.05 -32.81
N ALA A 382 -8.75 1.31 -33.10
CA ALA A 382 -10.15 1.70 -33.24
C ALA A 382 -10.80 0.92 -34.41
N PRO A 383 -12.02 0.40 -34.25
CA PRO A 383 -12.81 -0.07 -35.37
C PRO A 383 -13.02 1.03 -36.39
N GLU A 384 -13.21 0.66 -37.65
CA GLU A 384 -13.55 1.65 -38.68
C GLU A 384 -14.90 2.32 -38.40
N ILE A 385 -15.11 3.46 -39.05
CA ILE A 385 -16.27 4.32 -38.81
C ILE A 385 -17.60 3.63 -39.13
N ASP A 386 -17.56 2.63 -40.00
CA ASP A 386 -18.71 1.92 -40.54
C ASP A 386 -18.86 0.49 -39.98
N ALA A 387 -18.02 0.11 -39.02
CA ALA A 387 -18.27 -1.04 -38.15
C ALA A 387 -19.42 -0.71 -37.17
N GLN A 388 -20.29 -1.69 -36.90
CA GLN A 388 -21.45 -1.52 -36.01
C GLN A 388 -21.17 -2.06 -34.60
N HIS A 389 -20.40 -3.13 -34.50
CA HIS A 389 -20.05 -3.77 -33.23
C HIS A 389 -18.62 -4.34 -33.26
N LEU A 390 -18.04 -4.55 -32.07
CA LEU A 390 -16.92 -5.46 -31.90
C LEU A 390 -17.48 -6.88 -31.95
N ALA A 391 -17.07 -7.66 -32.94
CA ALA A 391 -17.48 -9.05 -33.05
C ALA A 391 -16.94 -9.86 -31.88
N ARG A 392 -15.63 -9.75 -31.61
CA ARG A 392 -14.94 -10.53 -30.57
C ARG A 392 -13.79 -9.76 -29.98
N LEU A 393 -13.63 -9.88 -28.67
CA LEU A 393 -12.46 -9.46 -27.92
C LEU A 393 -12.14 -10.54 -26.90
N LYS A 394 -10.95 -11.14 -27.00
CA LYS A 394 -10.48 -12.17 -26.07
C LYS A 394 -9.08 -11.84 -25.58
N GLY A 395 -8.83 -12.26 -24.36
CA GLY A 395 -7.51 -12.15 -23.77
C GLY A 395 -7.42 -12.93 -22.47
N THR A 396 -6.30 -12.72 -21.80
CA THR A 396 -5.98 -13.39 -20.55
C THR A 396 -5.35 -12.40 -19.59
N VAL A 397 -5.57 -12.58 -18.29
CA VAL A 397 -4.78 -11.93 -17.25
C VAL A 397 -4.28 -12.99 -16.28
N GLU A 398 -3.03 -12.88 -15.84
CA GLU A 398 -2.47 -13.80 -14.85
C GLU A 398 -2.95 -13.42 -13.44
N ALA A 399 -3.39 -14.41 -12.68
CA ALA A 399 -3.60 -14.33 -11.24
C ALA A 399 -2.38 -14.96 -10.54
N LEU A 400 -1.62 -14.16 -9.79
CA LEU A 400 -0.39 -14.56 -9.14
C LEU A 400 -0.63 -14.85 -7.65
N TYR A 401 -0.26 -16.06 -7.24
CA TYR A 401 -0.34 -16.51 -5.85
C TYR A 401 1.06 -16.73 -5.30
N PHE A 402 1.35 -16.10 -4.18
CA PHE A 402 2.68 -16.16 -3.58
C PHE A 402 2.78 -17.26 -2.53
N ALA A 403 3.94 -17.88 -2.45
CA ALA A 403 4.28 -18.86 -1.42
C ALA A 403 5.75 -18.74 -1.00
N GLY A 404 6.03 -19.25 0.19
CA GLY A 404 7.40 -19.36 0.71
C GLY A 404 8.02 -17.99 0.94
N ASP A 405 7.52 -17.30 1.97
CA ASP A 405 8.10 -16.04 2.41
C ASP A 405 9.58 -16.26 2.78
N ARG A 406 10.44 -15.33 2.39
CA ARG A 406 11.86 -15.33 2.72
C ARG A 406 12.29 -13.99 3.24
N VAL A 407 13.20 -14.02 4.22
CA VAL A 407 14.00 -12.85 4.58
C VAL A 407 15.23 -12.83 3.69
N VAL A 408 15.57 -11.67 3.14
CA VAL A 408 16.82 -11.41 2.42
C VAL A 408 17.54 -10.23 3.03
N LYS A 409 18.85 -10.36 3.22
CA LYS A 409 19.71 -9.33 3.81
C LYS A 409 20.64 -8.74 2.76
N LEU A 410 20.51 -7.44 2.52
CA LEU A 410 21.32 -6.70 1.55
C LEU A 410 22.22 -5.72 2.29
N GLU A 411 23.48 -6.12 2.47
CA GLU A 411 24.49 -5.30 3.13
C GLU A 411 24.89 -4.09 2.29
N LYS A 412 24.97 -2.92 2.92
CA LYS A 412 25.42 -1.66 2.28
C LYS A 412 24.72 -1.36 0.95
N ALA A 413 23.46 -1.81 0.82
CA ALA A 413 22.66 -1.69 -0.40
C ALA A 413 22.50 -0.23 -0.84
N VAL A 414 22.48 0.72 0.10
CA VAL A 414 22.45 2.16 -0.20
C VAL A 414 23.80 2.77 0.18
N PRO A 415 24.74 2.90 -0.77
CA PRO A 415 26.10 3.34 -0.47
C PRO A 415 26.20 4.85 -0.21
N ARG A 416 25.25 5.64 -0.74
CA ARG A 416 25.24 7.11 -0.66
C ARG A 416 23.81 7.62 -0.57
N ILE A 417 23.65 8.77 0.08
CA ILE A 417 22.38 9.50 0.16
C ILE A 417 22.65 10.93 -0.31
N GLU A 418 21.89 11.38 -1.30
CA GLU A 418 22.02 12.73 -1.86
C GLU A 418 21.31 13.77 -0.99
N SER A 419 21.85 14.99 -0.89
CA SER A 419 21.17 16.12 -0.23
C SER A 419 20.46 17.00 -1.26
N SER A 420 19.24 17.44 -0.95
CA SER A 420 18.43 18.30 -1.83
C SER A 420 18.80 19.79 -1.80
N ASP A 421 19.79 20.19 -0.99
CA ASP A 421 20.15 21.59 -0.64
C ASP A 421 20.42 22.56 -1.82
N ARG A 422 20.37 22.09 -3.07
CA ARG A 422 20.74 22.88 -4.27
C ARG A 422 19.60 23.26 -5.21
N GLY A 423 18.33 23.03 -4.86
CA GLY A 423 17.18 23.45 -5.70
C GLY A 423 17.19 22.86 -7.12
N ARG A 424 18.07 21.90 -7.37
CA ARG A 424 18.19 21.11 -8.58
C ARG A 424 18.17 19.66 -8.13
N ILE A 425 16.98 19.09 -8.06
CA ILE A 425 16.84 17.65 -8.23
C ILE A 425 17.18 17.38 -9.69
N SER A 426 18.48 17.38 -10.02
CA SER A 426 18.90 16.80 -11.28
C SER A 426 18.71 15.31 -11.10
N PHE A 427 17.69 14.75 -11.73
CA PHE A 427 17.57 13.34 -12.03
C PHE A 427 18.75 12.94 -12.93
N ARG A 428 19.97 12.96 -12.40
CA ARG A 428 21.03 12.13 -12.94
C ARG A 428 20.70 10.75 -12.42
N GLY A 429 19.87 10.05 -13.18
CA GLY A 429 19.85 8.59 -13.12
C GLY A 429 21.31 8.16 -13.28
N GLY A 430 21.95 7.87 -12.14
CA GLY A 430 23.25 7.27 -12.10
C GLY A 430 23.09 5.97 -12.84
N ARG A 431 23.59 5.96 -14.07
CA ARG A 431 23.58 4.88 -15.05
C ARG A 431 24.46 3.71 -14.61
N GLU A 432 24.57 3.48 -13.31
CA GLU A 432 25.06 2.23 -12.77
C GLU A 432 23.84 1.33 -12.61
N ASP A 433 23.45 0.70 -13.73
CA ASP A 433 22.45 -0.38 -13.82
C ASP A 433 22.89 -1.65 -13.04
N LYS A 434 23.78 -1.51 -12.05
CA LYS A 434 24.23 -2.61 -11.23
C LYS A 434 23.15 -2.88 -10.18
N GLY A 435 22.27 -3.83 -10.51
CA GLY A 435 21.30 -4.35 -9.56
C GLY A 435 21.99 -4.86 -8.30
N LEU A 436 21.26 -4.80 -7.18
CA LEU A 436 21.66 -5.40 -5.93
C LEU A 436 21.84 -6.91 -6.15
N GLU A 437 23.04 -7.38 -5.91
CA GLU A 437 23.40 -8.77 -6.11
C GLU A 437 23.14 -9.55 -4.83
N HIS A 438 22.26 -10.55 -4.90
CA HIS A 438 22.06 -11.52 -3.83
C HIS A 438 21.61 -12.87 -4.41
N PRO A 439 22.15 -14.02 -3.96
CA PRO A 439 21.77 -15.32 -4.49
C PRO A 439 20.27 -15.60 -4.42
N VAL A 440 19.63 -15.22 -3.31
CA VAL A 440 18.18 -15.42 -3.10
C VAL A 440 17.34 -14.53 -4.02
N LEU A 441 17.79 -13.30 -4.31
CA LEU A 441 17.11 -12.43 -5.29
C LEU A 441 17.07 -13.10 -6.67
N LYS A 442 18.22 -13.67 -7.09
CA LYS A 442 18.34 -14.40 -8.35
C LYS A 442 17.47 -15.66 -8.38
N GLU A 443 17.47 -16.45 -7.29
CA GLU A 443 16.63 -17.65 -7.16
C GLU A 443 15.13 -17.30 -7.29
N MET A 444 14.72 -16.18 -6.71
CA MET A 444 13.33 -15.71 -6.75
C MET A 444 12.98 -14.97 -8.06
N GLY A 445 13.92 -14.88 -9.00
CA GLY A 445 13.71 -14.19 -10.28
C GLY A 445 13.45 -12.69 -10.10
N LEU A 446 14.00 -12.08 -9.04
CA LEU A 446 13.89 -10.66 -8.74
C LEU A 446 15.24 -9.99 -8.95
N ARG A 447 15.27 -8.94 -9.77
CA ARG A 447 16.40 -8.00 -9.83
C ARG A 447 15.96 -6.71 -9.16
N LEU A 448 16.72 -6.27 -8.16
CA LEU A 448 16.39 -5.07 -7.39
C LEU A 448 17.45 -4.00 -7.65
N PHE A 449 17.03 -2.75 -7.77
CA PHE A 449 17.91 -1.60 -8.03
C PHE A 449 17.57 -0.51 -7.03
N VAL A 450 18.58 0.15 -6.47
CA VAL A 450 18.39 1.43 -5.78
C VAL A 450 18.41 2.51 -6.84
N GLU A 451 17.25 3.05 -7.18
CA GLU A 451 17.18 4.14 -8.16
C GLU A 451 17.64 5.46 -7.56
N MET A 452 17.30 5.68 -6.30
CA MET A 452 17.58 6.93 -5.63
C MET A 452 17.55 6.76 -4.11
N ALA A 453 18.46 7.45 -3.43
CA ALA A 453 18.36 7.69 -2.00
C ALA A 453 18.67 9.16 -1.75
N MET A 454 17.73 9.91 -1.18
CA MET A 454 17.88 11.34 -0.96
C MET A 454 17.34 11.79 0.40
N ARG A 455 17.84 12.93 0.87
CA ARG A 455 17.25 13.71 1.96
C ARG A 455 16.57 14.92 1.35
N PRO A 456 15.25 14.86 1.09
CA PRO A 456 14.54 15.96 0.46
C PRO A 456 14.40 17.16 1.39
N GLN A 457 14.37 16.94 2.72
CA GLN A 457 14.35 17.98 3.75
C GLN A 457 15.05 17.47 5.04
N LYS A 458 15.27 18.34 6.03
CA LYS A 458 16.07 17.97 7.23
C LYS A 458 15.30 16.94 8.05
N GLY A 459 15.76 15.70 8.07
CA GLY A 459 15.26 14.67 8.98
C GLY A 459 14.30 13.65 8.39
N THR A 460 14.15 13.57 7.06
CA THR A 460 13.65 12.35 6.39
C THR A 460 14.65 11.86 5.36
N THR A 461 14.63 10.55 5.12
CA THR A 461 15.39 9.93 4.04
C THR A 461 14.44 9.11 3.16
N TRP A 462 14.48 9.36 1.86
CA TRP A 462 13.65 8.69 0.87
C TRP A 462 14.52 7.75 0.07
N ILE A 463 14.15 6.48 0.00
CA ILE A 463 14.82 5.47 -0.82
C ILE A 463 13.80 4.97 -1.84
N MET A 464 14.14 5.04 -3.12
CA MET A 464 13.35 4.47 -4.19
C MET A 464 14.07 3.26 -4.76
N LEU A 465 13.35 2.15 -4.78
CA LEU A 465 13.80 0.87 -5.29
C LEU A 465 12.96 0.52 -6.51
N ARG A 466 13.62 -0.01 -7.54
CA ARG A 466 12.95 -0.63 -8.69
C ARG A 466 13.23 -2.12 -8.68
N GLY A 467 12.19 -2.91 -8.85
CA GLY A 467 12.26 -4.35 -9.04
C GLY A 467 11.91 -4.72 -10.47
N GLU A 468 12.63 -5.68 -11.04
CA GLU A 468 12.23 -6.41 -12.24
C GLU A 468 12.00 -7.86 -11.83
N GLY A 469 10.78 -8.38 -12.06
CA GLY A 469 10.46 -9.76 -11.77
C GLY A 469 9.07 -9.97 -11.19
N ALA A 470 8.76 -11.24 -10.91
CA ALA A 470 7.45 -11.65 -10.46
C ALA A 470 7.32 -11.75 -8.93
N ALA A 471 8.43 -11.74 -8.18
CA ALA A 471 8.39 -11.79 -6.72
C ALA A 471 7.75 -10.54 -6.12
N GLU A 472 7.14 -10.70 -4.94
CA GLU A 472 6.52 -9.62 -4.19
C GLU A 472 7.39 -9.25 -3.00
N VAL A 473 7.58 -7.95 -2.76
CA VAL A 473 8.22 -7.44 -1.54
C VAL A 473 7.12 -6.89 -0.64
N SER A 474 6.93 -7.51 0.52
CA SER A 474 5.86 -7.20 1.46
C SER A 474 6.31 -6.35 2.66
N GLU A 475 7.62 -6.25 2.90
CA GLU A 475 8.21 -5.46 3.97
C GLU A 475 9.65 -5.09 3.60
N ILE A 476 10.04 -3.85 3.91
CA ILE A 476 11.42 -3.37 3.77
C ILE A 476 11.80 -2.65 5.06
N GLN A 477 12.90 -3.08 5.65
CA GLN A 477 13.47 -2.49 6.86
C GLN A 477 14.87 -1.96 6.58
N VAL A 478 15.10 -0.69 6.93
CA VAL A 478 16.38 -0.01 6.74
C VAL A 478 17.22 -0.11 8.03
N PHE A 479 18.51 -0.34 7.87
CA PHE A 479 19.48 -0.41 8.96
C PHE A 479 20.66 0.53 8.69
N ASP A 480 21.18 1.17 9.74
CA ASP A 480 22.41 1.94 9.65
C ASP A 480 23.66 1.05 9.57
N ALA A 481 24.83 1.68 9.47
CA ALA A 481 26.12 1.01 9.43
C ALA A 481 26.42 0.17 10.69
N GLN A 482 25.79 0.47 11.84
CA GLN A 482 25.90 -0.31 13.06
C GLN A 482 24.88 -1.47 13.12
N GLY A 483 24.05 -1.62 12.08
CA GLY A 483 23.01 -2.64 12.02
C GLY A 483 21.80 -2.33 12.89
N ARG A 484 21.59 -1.07 13.29
CA ARG A 484 20.41 -0.66 14.05
C ARG A 484 19.24 -0.37 13.10
N PRO A 485 18.04 -0.92 13.36
CA PRO A 485 16.85 -0.66 12.54
C PRO A 485 16.34 0.77 12.70
N TRP A 486 15.98 1.40 11.59
CA TRP A 486 15.33 2.72 11.51
C TRP A 486 13.85 2.63 11.16
N SER A 487 13.00 3.50 11.70
CA SER A 487 11.57 3.53 11.37
C SER A 487 11.38 3.71 9.86
N SER A 488 10.90 2.65 9.19
CA SER A 488 10.82 2.54 7.72
C SER A 488 9.38 2.30 7.29
N TYR A 489 8.91 3.06 6.32
CA TYR A 489 7.56 2.98 5.76
C TYR A 489 7.63 2.60 4.30
N LEU A 490 7.06 1.45 3.97
CA LEU A 490 6.99 0.97 2.60
C LEU A 490 5.72 1.49 1.92
N ASN A 491 5.89 2.32 0.91
CA ASN A 491 4.85 2.67 -0.04
C ASN A 491 5.10 1.91 -1.35
N VAL A 492 4.25 0.92 -1.62
CA VAL A 492 4.27 0.18 -2.88
C VAL A 492 3.56 1.05 -3.92
N GLN A 493 4.31 1.61 -4.88
CA GLN A 493 3.67 2.31 -5.98
C GLN A 493 3.10 1.27 -6.93
N SER A 494 1.78 1.01 -6.83
CA SER A 494 1.04 0.19 -7.79
C SER A 494 0.94 0.93 -9.12
N GLY A 495 2.04 0.94 -9.85
CA GLY A 495 2.17 1.51 -11.17
C GLY A 495 3.18 0.67 -11.91
N TYR A 496 2.81 -0.58 -12.20
CA TYR A 496 3.55 -1.45 -13.10
C TYR A 496 3.58 -0.76 -14.46
N ARG A 497 4.62 0.07 -14.68
CA ARG A 497 4.78 0.89 -15.87
C ARG A 497 4.94 0.02 -17.11
N ASP A 498 5.44 -1.21 -16.93
CA ASP A 498 5.77 -2.18 -17.98
C ASP A 498 5.45 -3.64 -17.58
N GLY A 499 4.40 -3.88 -16.77
CA GLY A 499 3.88 -5.24 -16.44
C GLY A 499 4.74 -6.11 -15.50
N ASN A 500 6.06 -5.94 -15.51
CA ASN A 500 7.05 -6.71 -14.73
C ASN A 500 7.95 -5.84 -13.84
N SER A 501 7.78 -4.51 -13.87
CA SER A 501 8.54 -3.57 -13.06
C SER A 501 7.72 -3.10 -11.86
N ALA A 502 8.20 -3.39 -10.65
CA ALA A 502 7.63 -2.85 -9.41
C ALA A 502 8.49 -1.68 -8.94
N SER A 503 7.89 -0.64 -8.35
CA SER A 503 8.64 0.37 -7.64
C SER A 503 8.18 0.46 -6.19
N TRP A 504 9.17 0.49 -5.30
CA TRP A 504 8.96 0.62 -3.87
C TRP A 504 9.60 1.92 -3.42
N GLN A 505 8.81 2.70 -2.70
CA GLN A 505 9.28 3.91 -2.06
C GLN A 505 9.34 3.66 -0.57
N VAL A 506 10.52 3.75 0.02
CA VAL A 506 10.75 3.62 1.45
C VAL A 506 11.01 5.00 2.02
N LEU A 507 10.10 5.45 2.89
CA LEU A 507 10.32 6.63 3.72
C LEU A 507 10.96 6.18 5.02
N VAL A 508 12.11 6.73 5.35
CA VAL A 508 12.78 6.54 6.63
C VAL A 508 12.62 7.82 7.44
N ALA A 509 12.05 7.67 8.64
CA ALA A 509 11.96 8.78 9.57
C ALA A 509 13.36 9.02 10.18
N GLY A 510 13.94 10.18 9.92
CA GLY A 510 15.31 10.53 10.28
C GLY A 510 16.28 10.65 9.10
N ALA A 511 17.53 10.93 9.44
CA ALA A 511 18.62 11.12 8.50
C ALA A 511 19.78 10.15 8.80
N PRO A 512 19.57 8.83 8.68
CA PRO A 512 20.65 7.87 8.86
C PRO A 512 21.82 8.19 7.91
N GLU A 513 23.03 7.91 8.39
CA GLU A 513 24.23 8.05 7.59
C GLU A 513 24.44 6.80 6.73
N ALA A 514 24.76 7.00 5.46
CA ALA A 514 25.16 5.92 4.58
C ALA A 514 26.53 5.35 5.01
N PRO A 515 26.82 4.07 4.73
CA PRO A 515 26.01 3.14 3.95
C PRO A 515 24.84 2.55 4.77
N LEU A 516 23.69 2.34 4.12
CA LEU A 516 22.54 1.67 4.72
C LEU A 516 22.42 0.23 4.21
N SER A 517 22.03 -0.66 5.09
CA SER A 517 21.67 -2.04 4.74
C SER A 517 20.15 -2.19 4.71
N LEU A 518 19.65 -3.11 3.89
CA LEU A 518 18.22 -3.39 3.77
C LEU A 518 17.94 -4.83 4.16
N ALA A 519 16.89 -5.07 4.93
CA ALA A 519 16.26 -6.38 4.99
C ALA A 519 14.92 -6.35 4.28
N LEU A 520 14.64 -7.41 3.52
CA LEU A 520 13.44 -7.54 2.71
C LEU A 520 12.69 -8.78 3.16
N ARG A 521 11.37 -8.66 3.33
CA ARG A 521 10.48 -9.84 3.38
C ARG A 521 9.81 -9.98 2.04
N MET A 522 10.12 -11.06 1.34
CA MET A 522 9.66 -11.28 -0.03
C MET A 522 9.05 -12.65 -0.21
N SER A 523 8.16 -12.77 -1.19
CA SER A 523 7.44 -14.00 -1.48
C SER A 523 7.60 -14.32 -2.96
N GLY A 524 7.96 -15.57 -3.26
CA GLY A 524 8.08 -16.06 -4.62
C GLY A 524 6.70 -16.39 -5.19
N VAL A 525 6.56 -16.38 -6.52
CA VAL A 525 5.32 -16.88 -7.13
C VAL A 525 5.25 -18.38 -6.93
N GLY A 526 4.30 -18.82 -6.11
CA GLY A 526 4.06 -20.23 -5.83
C GLY A 526 3.16 -20.90 -6.85
N ALA A 527 2.10 -20.19 -7.26
CA ALA A 527 1.18 -20.66 -8.31
C ALA A 527 0.74 -19.50 -9.21
N LYS A 528 0.40 -19.85 -10.45
CA LYS A 528 -0.14 -18.94 -11.45
C LYS A 528 -1.40 -19.54 -12.05
N ALA A 529 -2.45 -18.74 -12.17
CA ALA A 529 -3.64 -19.10 -12.92
C ALA A 529 -3.83 -18.12 -14.07
N VAL A 530 -4.08 -18.64 -15.27
CA VAL A 530 -4.40 -17.81 -16.43
C VAL A 530 -5.91 -17.65 -16.46
N VAL A 531 -6.38 -16.43 -16.21
CA VAL A 531 -7.80 -16.10 -16.21
C VAL A 531 -8.18 -15.59 -17.60
N PRO A 532 -8.97 -16.35 -18.38
CA PRO A 532 -9.44 -15.88 -19.67
C PRO A 532 -10.55 -14.84 -19.48
N PHE A 533 -10.60 -13.88 -20.39
CA PHE A 533 -11.77 -13.03 -20.58
C PHE A 533 -12.15 -12.99 -22.05
N ALA A 534 -13.45 -12.94 -22.30
CA ALA A 534 -14.00 -12.84 -23.64
C ALA A 534 -15.24 -11.96 -23.61
N VAL A 535 -15.39 -11.11 -24.62
CA VAL A 535 -16.59 -10.34 -24.90
C VAL A 535 -16.89 -10.45 -26.38
N GLU A 536 -18.17 -10.63 -26.71
CA GLU A 536 -18.63 -10.75 -28.08
C GLU A 536 -19.78 -9.77 -28.32
N ASN A 537 -19.91 -9.32 -29.56
CA ASN A 537 -21.01 -8.48 -30.03
C ASN A 537 -21.21 -7.18 -29.21
N VAL A 538 -20.13 -6.45 -28.92
CA VAL A 538 -20.20 -5.18 -28.19
C VAL A 538 -20.59 -4.04 -29.15
N PRO A 539 -21.74 -3.38 -28.96
CA PRO A 539 -22.17 -2.32 -29.87
C PRO A 539 -21.24 -1.10 -29.80
N LEU A 540 -20.97 -0.47 -30.95
CA LEU A 540 -20.14 0.75 -31.07
C LEU A 540 -20.96 2.05 -30.95
N THR A 541 -22.29 1.93 -30.97
CA THR A 541 -23.22 3.06 -30.85
C THR A 541 -24.36 2.68 -29.91
N ASP A 542 -24.84 3.63 -29.11
CA ASP A 542 -26.01 3.46 -28.23
C ASP A 542 -27.34 3.32 -28.98
N VAL A 543 -27.31 3.10 -30.30
CA VAL A 543 -28.51 2.93 -31.11
C VAL A 543 -29.00 1.48 -30.91
N PRO A 544 -30.23 1.27 -30.37
CA PRO A 544 -30.78 -0.06 -30.22
C PRO A 544 -30.79 -0.79 -31.57
N ALA A 545 -30.41 -2.07 -31.57
CA ALA A 545 -30.50 -2.94 -32.73
C ALA A 545 -31.97 -2.98 -33.22
N GLY A 546 -32.30 -2.16 -34.21
CA GLY A 546 -33.67 -1.99 -34.70
C GLY A 546 -33.90 -0.72 -35.52
N GLU A 547 -33.14 0.35 -35.31
CA GLU A 547 -33.25 1.55 -36.16
C GLU A 547 -32.28 1.50 -37.33
N ASN A 548 -32.75 0.93 -38.44
CA ASN A 548 -32.11 1.04 -39.75
C ASN A 548 -31.84 2.52 -40.08
N ARG A 549 -30.56 2.92 -40.09
CA ARG A 549 -30.14 4.17 -40.73
C ARG A 549 -30.54 4.12 -42.21
N LYS A 550 -31.62 4.81 -42.57
CA LYS A 550 -31.83 5.20 -43.97
C LYS A 550 -30.59 5.99 -44.40
N ALA A 551 -29.89 5.46 -45.40
CA ALA A 551 -28.75 6.09 -46.03
C ALA A 551 -29.07 7.55 -46.35
N ALA A 552 -28.34 8.48 -45.73
CA ALA A 552 -28.31 9.85 -46.18
C ALA A 552 -27.66 9.86 -47.57
N ALA A 553 -28.42 10.26 -48.58
CA ALA A 553 -27.97 10.36 -49.96
C ALA A 553 -26.74 11.29 -50.07
N PRO A 554 -25.78 11.01 -50.97
CA PRO A 554 -24.64 11.89 -51.18
C PRO A 554 -25.10 13.24 -51.73
N ALA A 555 -24.61 14.32 -51.10
CA ALA A 555 -24.83 15.68 -51.54
C ALA A 555 -24.32 15.85 -52.99
N LYS A 556 -25.19 16.35 -53.85
CA LYS A 556 -24.90 16.67 -55.25
C LYS A 556 -23.69 17.62 -55.33
N LYS A 557 -22.74 17.27 -56.21
CA LYS A 557 -21.75 18.22 -56.77
C LYS A 557 -22.50 19.45 -57.28
N ALA A 558 -22.13 20.62 -56.76
CA ALA A 558 -22.40 21.88 -57.42
C ALA A 558 -21.33 22.09 -58.49
N GLU A 559 -21.74 22.06 -59.76
CA GLU A 559 -20.97 22.58 -60.89
C GLU A 559 -21.32 24.05 -61.12
N LYS A 560 -20.27 24.80 -61.48
CA LYS A 560 -20.14 26.21 -61.87
C LYS A 560 -20.07 27.26 -60.78
#